data_AF-A0A3D1CZV4-F1
#
_entry.id   AF-A0A3D1CZV4-F1
#
_cell.length_a   1.000
_cell.length_b   1.000
_cell.length_c   1.000
_cell.angle_alpha   90.00
_cell.angle_beta   90.00
_cell.angle_gamma   90.00
#
_symmetry.space_group_name_H-M   'P 1'
#
loop_
_entity.id
_entity.type
_entity.pdbx_description
1 polymer ?
#
loop_
_entity_poly.entity_id
_entity_poly.type
_entity_poly.pdbx_seq_one_letter_code
_entity_poly.pdbx_strand_id
1 'polypeptide(L)'
;MVINEAVQIFSEKGVNTELILGFEGTDTGFTGNAIEDFVNICTVHPIREDTMQELLRKNQADPAVLESMLYQNYIQKRSHINRKYFTSGNLGINSRPMSQL
;
A
#
# COMPACT_ATOMS: atom_id res chain seq x y z
N MET A 1 26.12 3.48 6.10
CA MET A 1 25.35 4.74 5.99
C MET A 1 25.06 4.98 4.51
N VAL A 2 24.03 4.34 3.94
CA VAL A 2 23.74 4.40 2.49
C VAL A 2 22.24 4.68 2.24
N ILE A 3 21.38 4.20 3.14
CA ILE A 3 19.93 4.43 3.10
C ILE A 3 19.57 5.91 3.28
N ASN A 4 20.26 6.63 4.17
CA ASN A 4 20.02 8.06 4.36
C ASN A 4 20.39 8.88 3.11
N GLU A 5 21.49 8.55 2.44
CA GLU A 5 21.88 9.18 1.19
C GLU A 5 20.87 8.92 0.08
N ALA A 6 20.34 7.70 -0.01
CA ALA A 6 19.29 7.38 -0.99
C ALA A 6 18.04 8.24 -0.77
N VAL A 7 17.55 8.37 0.47
CA VAL A 7 16.40 9.23 0.81
C VAL A 7 16.67 10.69 0.42
N GLN A 8 17.87 11.20 0.71
CA GLN A 8 18.24 12.57 0.37
C GLN A 8 18.30 12.79 -1.14
N ILE A 9 18.90 11.87 -1.91
CA ILE A 9 18.96 11.95 -3.39
C ILE A 9 17.55 11.96 -4.00
N PHE A 10 16.65 11.10 -3.51
CA PHE A 10 15.28 11.06 -4.01
C PHE A 10 14.47 12.30 -3.62
N SER A 11 14.66 12.81 -2.40
CA SER A 11 14.08 14.10 -1.94
C SER A 11 14.53 15.26 -2.82
N GLU A 12 15.82 15.34 -3.15
CA GLU A 12 16.39 16.38 -4.02
C GLU A 12 15.84 16.31 -5.46
N LYS A 13 15.39 15.14 -5.90
CA LYS A 13 14.71 14.94 -7.18
C LYS A 13 13.21 15.24 -7.14
N GLY A 14 12.69 15.76 -6.02
CA GLY A 14 11.28 16.10 -5.85
C GLY A 14 10.37 14.89 -5.62
N VAL A 15 10.94 13.72 -5.32
CA VAL A 15 10.18 12.55 -4.90
C VAL A 15 9.86 12.72 -3.43
N ASN A 16 8.57 12.65 -3.06
CA ASN A 16 8.18 12.63 -1.65
C ASN A 16 8.65 11.30 -1.04
N THR A 17 9.75 11.33 -0.30
CA THR A 17 10.37 10.15 0.30
C THR A 17 10.27 10.17 1.80
N GLU A 18 9.68 9.11 2.34
CA GLU A 18 9.62 8.84 3.77
C GLU A 18 10.45 7.58 4.06
N LEU A 19 11.25 7.63 5.11
CA LEU A 19 12.01 6.47 5.57
C LEU A 19 11.21 5.76 6.67
N ILE A 20 10.53 4.68 6.30
CA ILE A 20 9.70 3.90 7.23
C ILE A 20 10.60 2.94 8.02
N LEU A 21 11.21 3.44 9.11
CA LEU A 21 11.98 2.64 10.09
C LEU A 21 11.11 2.12 11.25
N GLY A 22 9.79 2.16 11.11
CA GLY A 22 8.87 1.69 12.14
C GLY A 22 9.08 0.20 12.42
N PHE A 23 9.37 -0.14 13.68
CA PHE A 23 9.31 -1.52 14.14
C PHE A 23 7.85 -1.89 14.36
N GLU A 24 7.34 -2.78 13.53
CA GLU A 24 5.92 -3.16 13.50
C GLU A 24 5.50 -4.08 14.66
N GLY A 25 6.40 -4.47 15.57
CA GLY A 25 6.07 -5.40 16.65
C GLY A 25 5.82 -6.83 16.13
N THR A 26 5.34 -7.71 17.01
CA THR A 26 5.09 -9.13 16.70
C THR A 26 3.65 -9.46 16.31
N ASP A 27 2.74 -8.49 16.41
CA ASP A 27 1.29 -8.64 16.24
C ASP A 27 0.75 -7.93 14.98
N THR A 28 1.59 -7.58 14.01
CA THR A 28 1.09 -6.88 12.83
C THR A 28 0.42 -7.81 11.83
N GLY A 29 -0.84 -7.48 11.53
CA GLY A 29 -1.57 -7.97 10.37
C GLY A 29 -2.46 -9.19 10.60
N PHE A 30 -2.78 -9.53 11.85
CA PHE A 30 -3.79 -10.57 12.13
C PHE A 30 -4.64 -10.28 13.37
N THR A 31 -5.63 -9.40 13.24
CA THR A 31 -6.69 -9.16 14.24
C THR A 31 -7.82 -10.19 14.13
N GLY A 32 -7.81 -11.03 13.08
CA GLY A 32 -8.92 -11.93 12.75
C GLY A 32 -10.02 -11.23 11.95
N ASN A 33 -9.89 -9.92 11.71
CA ASN A 33 -10.70 -9.14 10.78
C ASN A 33 -9.85 -8.83 9.55
N ALA A 34 -10.02 -9.64 8.50
CA ALA A 34 -9.24 -9.55 7.28
C ALA A 34 -9.20 -8.12 6.68
N ILE A 35 -10.28 -7.35 6.78
CA ILE A 35 -10.33 -5.96 6.27
C ILE A 35 -9.33 -5.06 7.00
N GLU A 36 -9.36 -5.09 8.33
CA GLU A 36 -8.50 -4.26 9.17
C GLU A 36 -7.03 -4.62 8.98
N ASP A 37 -6.76 -5.93 8.90
CA ASP A 37 -5.43 -6.46 8.61
C ASP A 37 -4.90 -5.99 7.25
N PHE A 38 -5.73 -6.07 6.21
CA PHE A 38 -5.32 -5.62 4.88
C PHE A 38 -5.11 -4.11 4.80
N VAL A 39 -5.97 -3.32 5.43
CA VAL A 39 -5.84 -1.86 5.44
C VAL A 39 -4.60 -1.43 6.21
N ASN A 40 -4.31 -2.07 7.34
CA ASN A 40 -3.09 -1.79 8.11
C ASN A 40 -1.83 -2.11 7.30
N ILE A 41 -1.75 -3.28 6.67
CA ILE A 41 -0.60 -3.65 5.82
C ILE A 41 -0.50 -2.70 4.62
N CYS A 42 -1.62 -2.39 3.95
CA CYS A 42 -1.63 -1.48 2.78
C CYS A 42 -1.24 -0.04 3.12
N THR A 43 -1.33 0.37 4.40
CA THR A 43 -0.98 1.72 4.87
C THR A 43 0.52 1.97 4.84
N VAL A 44 1.30 0.94 5.14
CA VAL A 44 2.76 1.00 5.20
C VAL A 44 3.42 0.36 3.98
N HIS A 45 2.78 -0.64 3.36
CA HIS A 45 3.34 -1.42 2.26
C HIS A 45 2.40 -1.51 1.06
N PRO A 46 2.82 -1.09 -0.14
CA PRO A 46 2.09 -1.41 -1.37
C PRO A 46 2.05 -2.92 -1.63
N ILE A 47 0.86 -3.53 -1.60
CA ILE A 47 0.68 -4.98 -1.83
C ILE A 47 0.47 -5.26 -3.31
N ARG A 48 1.24 -6.17 -3.91
CA ARG A 48 1.05 -6.57 -5.32
C ARG A 48 -0.21 -7.42 -5.49
N GLU A 49 -0.82 -7.36 -6.67
CA GLU A 49 -2.12 -8.02 -6.94
C GLU A 49 -2.11 -9.53 -6.68
N ASP A 50 -1.06 -10.24 -7.08
CA ASP A 50 -0.87 -11.67 -6.77
C ASP A 50 -0.73 -11.94 -5.26
N THR A 51 0.04 -11.12 -4.54
CA THR A 51 0.19 -11.22 -3.09
C THR A 51 -1.14 -10.98 -2.38
N MET A 52 -1.94 -10.01 -2.85
CA MET A 52 -3.26 -9.72 -2.30
C MET A 52 -4.21 -10.91 -2.47
N GLN A 53 -4.20 -11.56 -3.63
CA GLN A 53 -5.01 -12.75 -3.90
C GLN A 53 -4.61 -13.93 -2.98
N GLU A 54 -3.32 -14.18 -2.81
CA GLU A 54 -2.85 -15.22 -1.89
C GLU A 54 -3.19 -14.92 -0.42
N LEU A 55 -3.13 -13.65 -0.01
CA LEU A 55 -3.52 -13.23 1.32
C LEU A 55 -5.02 -13.42 1.58
N LEU A 56 -5.88 -13.05 0.63
CA LEU A 56 -7.32 -13.31 0.69
C LEU A 56 -7.61 -14.81 0.83
N ARG A 57 -6.94 -15.62 0.01
CA ARG A 57 -7.08 -17.09 0.04
C ARG A 57 -6.65 -17.69 1.38
N LYS A 58 -5.52 -17.24 1.94
CA LYS A 58 -5.02 -17.71 3.25
C LYS A 58 -5.95 -17.33 4.40
N ASN A 59 -6.58 -16.16 4.33
CA ASN A 59 -7.54 -15.69 5.32
C ASN A 59 -8.96 -16.23 5.11
N GLN A 60 -9.20 -17.05 4.08
CA GLN A 60 -10.54 -17.50 3.67
C GLN A 60 -11.52 -16.33 3.48
N ALA A 61 -10.99 -15.17 3.08
CA ALA A 61 -11.77 -13.97 2.86
C ALA A 61 -12.46 -14.04 1.50
N ASP A 62 -13.73 -13.62 1.46
CA ASP A 62 -14.49 -13.53 0.22
C ASP A 62 -13.83 -12.49 -0.71
N PRO A 63 -13.59 -12.80 -2.00
CA PRO A 63 -13.13 -11.82 -2.97
C PRO A 63 -13.97 -10.51 -3.02
N ALA A 64 -15.27 -10.57 -2.68
CA ALA A 64 -16.14 -9.40 -2.57
C ALA A 64 -15.67 -8.39 -1.51
N VAL A 65 -14.87 -8.82 -0.53
CA VAL A 65 -14.23 -7.95 0.46
C VAL A 65 -13.26 -7.00 -0.22
N LEU A 66 -12.48 -7.47 -1.20
CA LEU A 66 -11.55 -6.63 -1.97
C LEU A 66 -12.29 -5.56 -2.77
N GLU A 67 -13.40 -5.93 -3.41
CA GLU A 67 -14.24 -5.01 -4.16
C GLU A 67 -14.88 -3.95 -3.24
N SER A 68 -15.36 -4.38 -2.08
CA SER A 68 -15.92 -3.49 -1.06
C SER A 68 -14.88 -2.50 -0.53
N MET A 69 -13.64 -2.94 -0.28
CA MET A 69 -12.54 -2.06 0.16
C MET A 69 -12.14 -1.04 -0.90
N LEU A 70 -12.15 -1.41 -2.19
CA LEU A 70 -11.93 -0.49 -3.31
C LEU A 70 -13.09 0.51 -3.44
N TYR A 71 -14.34 0.04 -3.34
CA TYR A 71 -15.53 0.88 -3.45
C TYR A 71 -15.61 1.92 -2.31
N GLN A 72 -15.30 1.50 -1.09
CA GLN A 72 -15.30 2.36 0.09
C GLN A 72 -14.04 3.22 0.23
N ASN A 73 -13.12 3.18 -0.76
CA ASN A 73 -11.85 3.92 -0.76
C ASN A 73 -10.93 3.61 0.44
N TYR A 74 -11.05 2.43 1.06
CA TYR A 74 -10.08 1.98 2.07
C TYR A 74 -8.73 1.62 1.47
N ILE A 75 -8.74 1.17 0.22
CA ILE A 75 -7.53 0.88 -0.57
C ILE A 75 -7.69 1.46 -1.97
N GLN A 76 -6.57 1.77 -2.60
CA GLN A 76 -6.50 2.26 -3.97
C GLN A 76 -5.63 1.33 -4.81
N LYS A 77 -6.07 1.08 -6.04
CA LYS A 77 -5.32 0.31 -7.02
C LYS A 77 -4.42 1.24 -7.84
N ARG A 78 -3.14 0.93 -7.90
CA ARG A 78 -2.12 1.64 -8.69
C ARG A 78 -1.46 0.68 -9.66
N SER A 79 -1.21 1.14 -10.89
CA SER A 79 -0.49 0.35 -11.90
C SER A 79 0.91 0.94 -12.09
N HIS A 80 1.93 0.11 -11.98
CA HIS A 80 3.33 0.50 -12.18
C HIS A 80 4.07 -0.61 -12.94
N ILE A 81 4.73 -0.25 -14.05
CA ILE A 81 5.55 -1.14 -14.88
C ILE A 81 4.88 -2.51 -15.08
N ASN A 82 3.66 -2.49 -15.63
CA ASN A 82 2.87 -3.68 -15.95
C ASN A 82 2.41 -4.55 -14.75
N ARG A 83 2.51 -4.03 -13.53
CA ARG A 83 2.03 -4.71 -12.31
C ARG A 83 1.06 -3.81 -11.57
N LYS A 84 0.10 -4.44 -10.89
CA LYS A 84 -0.90 -3.74 -10.08
C LYS A 84 -0.56 -3.89 -8.60
N TYR A 85 -0.70 -2.80 -7.89
CA TYR A 85 -0.41 -2.66 -6.47
C TYR A 85 -1.62 -2.05 -5.76
N PHE A 86 -1.83 -2.43 -4.52
CA PHE A 86 -2.84 -1.91 -3.62
C PHE A 86 -2.14 -1.12 -2.52
N THR A 87 -2.57 0.12 -2.33
CA THR A 87 -2.08 0.99 -1.25
C THR A 87 -3.28 1.45 -0.43
N SER A 88 -3.06 1.86 0.82
CA SER A 88 -4.10 2.50 1.62
C SER A 88 -4.71 3.68 0.88
N GLY A 89 -6.02 3.83 1.02
CA GLY A 89 -6.76 4.93 0.47
C GLY A 89 -6.53 6.19 1.30
N ASN A 90 -5.52 6.96 0.94
CA ASN A 90 -5.38 8.31 1.47
C ASN A 90 -6.55 9.18 0.95
N LEU A 91 -7.43 9.61 1.87
CA LEU A 91 -8.48 10.60 1.63
C LEU A 91 -7.93 12.01 1.30
N GLY A 92 -6.67 12.16 0.87
CA GLY A 92 -5.96 13.45 0.97
C GLY A 92 -4.71 13.68 0.11
N ILE A 93 -4.42 12.90 -0.94
CA ILE A 93 -3.40 13.33 -1.92
C ILE A 93 -3.94 13.30 -3.35
N ASN A 94 -4.21 14.49 -3.87
CA ASN A 94 -4.47 14.78 -5.27
C ASN A 94 -3.37 14.14 -6.15
N SER A 95 -3.66 12.99 -6.76
CA SER A 95 -2.92 12.52 -7.92
C SER A 95 -3.21 13.47 -9.08
N ARG A 96 -2.38 14.53 -9.19
CA ARG A 96 -2.27 15.32 -10.42
C ARG A 96 -1.94 14.35 -11.57
N PRO A 97 -2.64 14.42 -12.72
CA PRO A 97 -2.31 13.59 -13.86
C PRO A 97 -0.89 13.92 -14.33
N MET A 98 -0.09 12.86 -14.47
CA MET A 98 1.26 12.87 -15.02
C MET A 98 1.19 13.11 -16.54
N SER A 99 0.69 14.29 -16.95
CA SER A 99 0.62 14.70 -18.35
C SER A 99 1.32 16.03 -18.62
N GLN A 100 2.11 16.57 -17.68
CA GLN A 100 3.01 17.69 -17.93
C GLN A 100 4.30 17.57 -17.11
N LEU A 101 5.25 16.81 -17.66
CA LEU A 101 6.69 17.07 -17.56
C LEU A 101 7.26 17.00 -18.99
#